data_AF-A0A2N1FBY5-F1
#
_entry.id   AF-A0A2N1FBY5-F1
#
_cell.length_a   1.000
_cell.length_b   1.000
_cell.length_c   1.000
_cell.angle_alpha   90.00
_cell.angle_beta   90.00
_cell.angle_gamma   90.00
#
_symmetry.space_group_name_H-M   'P 1'
#
loop_
_entity.id
_entity.type
_entity.pdbx_description
1 polymer ?
#
loop_
_entity_poly.entity_id
_entity_poly.type
_entity_poly.pdbx_seq_one_letter_code
_entity_poly.pdbx_strand_id
1 'polypeptide(L)'
;MNYTLEDKMTSLRAVSIAVLFYIFGYALKLSVLLFEILTPIISSTIFRLIAAGVTGTALSSGLLIVSLSGSNKLTPYAIAFMDGLMLLMVFDVFNSQLLSDAIKSGFISFFMAFIGYQLITVFAAKYEQSKSGIKQTVSEINIEYSEKQQILSDLKQELSEVKQTTCGFCEKEYSSKNALNAHVSRCKENPKNKKVAA
;
A
#
# COMPACT_ATOMS: atom_id res chain seq x y z
N MET A 1 1.48 -13.09 25.54
CA MET A 1 2.67 -12.65 24.77
C MET A 1 3.16 -11.35 25.36
N ASN A 2 4.33 -11.37 26.01
CA ASN A 2 4.98 -10.15 26.50
C ASN A 2 5.62 -9.45 25.31
N TYR A 3 4.97 -8.39 24.82
CA TYR A 3 5.58 -7.53 23.81
C TYR A 3 6.70 -6.73 24.47
N THR A 4 7.94 -6.97 24.03
CA THR A 4 9.11 -6.18 24.42
C THR A 4 8.97 -4.75 23.90
N LEU A 5 9.54 -3.78 24.63
CA LEU A 5 9.57 -2.36 24.23
C LEU A 5 10.19 -2.16 22.84
N GLU A 6 11.12 -3.04 22.47
CA GLU A 6 11.75 -3.11 21.16
C GLU A 6 10.75 -3.31 20.02
N ASP A 7 9.75 -4.19 20.19
CA ASP A 7 8.68 -4.41 19.19
C ASP A 7 7.78 -3.18 19.02
N LYS A 8 7.56 -2.42 20.09
CA LYS A 8 6.77 -1.18 20.03
C LYS A 8 7.53 -0.05 19.35
N MET A 9 8.83 0.09 19.63
CA MET A 9 9.68 1.11 19.03
C MET A 9 10.02 0.81 17.56
N THR A 10 10.15 -0.46 17.21
CA THR A 10 10.38 -0.90 15.82
C THR A 10 9.09 -1.20 15.05
N SER A 11 7.93 -0.99 15.68
CA SER A 11 6.65 -1.23 15.04
C SER A 11 6.52 -0.37 13.78
N LEU A 12 5.92 -0.97 12.76
CA LEU A 12 5.69 -0.32 11.46
C LEU A 12 4.94 1.01 11.60
N ARG A 13 4.11 1.16 12.65
CA ARG A 13 3.40 2.41 12.96
C ARG A 13 4.34 3.52 13.41
N ALA A 14 5.33 3.21 14.26
CA ALA A 14 6.28 4.20 14.75
C ALA A 14 7.15 4.73 13.59
N VAL A 15 7.61 3.82 12.73
CA VAL A 15 8.37 4.18 11.52
C VAL A 15 7.52 5.02 10.57
N SER A 16 6.27 4.63 10.30
CA SER A 16 5.36 5.43 9.46
C SER A 16 5.09 6.82 10.02
N ILE A 17 4.93 6.96 11.34
CA ILE A 17 4.75 8.26 11.99
C ILE A 17 6.01 9.12 11.82
N ALA A 18 7.20 8.54 12.06
CA ALA A 18 8.47 9.25 11.87
C ALA A 18 8.64 9.74 10.41
N VAL A 19 8.21 8.94 9.44
CA VAL A 19 8.26 9.30 8.01
C VAL A 19 7.26 10.40 7.68
N LEU A 20 6.05 10.37 8.25
CA LEU A 20 5.09 11.46 8.09
C LEU A 20 5.64 12.79 8.63
N PHE A 21 6.24 12.76 9.83
CA PHE A 21 6.92 13.95 10.37
C PHE A 21 8.09 14.40 9.49
N TYR A 22 8.84 13.46 8.92
CA TYR A 22 9.90 13.77 7.97
C TYR A 22 9.38 14.45 6.70
N ILE A 23 8.33 13.92 6.07
CA ILE A 23 7.67 14.52 4.88
C ILE A 23 7.16 15.91 5.20
N PHE A 24 6.54 16.08 6.37
CA PHE A 24 6.04 17.37 6.83
C PHE A 24 7.18 18.37 7.02
N GLY A 25 8.27 17.97 7.65
CA GLY A 25 9.49 18.78 7.77
C GLY A 25 10.05 19.17 6.40
N TYR A 26 10.10 18.24 5.45
CA TYR A 26 10.57 18.49 4.09
C TYR A 26 9.66 19.47 3.33
N ALA A 27 8.35 19.31 3.48
CA ALA A 27 7.37 20.22 2.89
C ALA A 27 7.53 21.64 3.44
N LEU A 28 7.76 21.79 4.74
CA LEU A 28 8.03 23.09 5.36
C LEU A 28 9.32 23.71 4.82
N LYS A 29 10.43 22.97 4.77
CA LYS A 29 11.71 23.46 4.22
C LYS A 29 11.55 23.97 2.78
N LEU A 30 10.93 23.14 1.92
CA LEU A 30 10.67 23.53 0.53
C LEU A 30 9.74 24.73 0.44
N SER A 31 8.75 24.83 1.32
CA SER A 31 7.84 25.99 1.36
C SER A 31 8.58 27.27 1.73
N VAL A 32 9.51 27.23 2.70
CA VAL A 32 10.32 28.40 3.07
C VAL A 32 11.20 28.83 1.90
N LEU A 33 11.91 27.89 1.27
CA LEU A 33 12.79 28.18 0.14
C LEU A 33 12.00 28.72 -1.07
N LEU A 34 10.85 28.13 -1.39
CA LEU A 34 9.99 28.61 -2.46
C LEU A 34 9.38 29.98 -2.15
N PHE A 35 9.09 30.27 -0.89
CA PHE A 35 8.59 31.59 -0.48
C PHE A 35 9.61 32.68 -0.80
N GLU A 36 10.89 32.44 -0.53
CA GLU A 36 11.96 33.39 -0.88
C GLU A 36 12.10 33.53 -2.41
N ILE A 37 12.14 32.42 -3.14
CA ILE A 37 12.24 32.41 -4.61
C ILE A 37 11.06 33.12 -5.29
N LEU A 38 9.86 33.03 -4.73
CA LEU A 38 8.66 33.67 -5.27
C LEU A 38 8.55 35.16 -4.91
N THR A 39 9.42 35.69 -4.06
CA THR A 39 9.41 37.11 -3.64
C THR A 39 9.40 38.11 -4.80
N PRO A 40 10.26 37.98 -5.83
CA PRO A 40 10.25 38.90 -6.97
C PRO A 40 9.04 38.73 -7.91
N ILE A 41 8.31 37.61 -7.83
CA ILE A 41 7.23 37.27 -8.77
C ILE A 41 5.86 37.62 -8.20
N ILE A 42 5.64 37.36 -6.90
CA ILE A 42 4.35 37.55 -6.23
C ILE A 42 4.52 38.58 -5.10
N SER A 43 4.00 39.78 -5.34
CA SER A 43 4.07 40.89 -4.36
C SER A 43 3.22 40.63 -3.11
N SER A 44 2.09 39.93 -3.25
CA SER A 44 1.19 39.65 -2.12
C SER A 44 1.71 38.50 -1.25
N THR A 45 1.97 38.79 0.02
CA THR A 45 2.48 37.83 1.01
C THR A 45 1.59 36.59 1.17
N ILE A 46 0.27 36.79 1.17
CA ILE A 46 -0.70 35.69 1.38
C ILE A 46 -0.68 34.71 0.21
N PHE A 47 -0.77 35.21 -1.02
CA PHE A 47 -0.74 34.35 -2.21
C PHE A 47 0.62 33.65 -2.36
N ARG A 48 1.70 34.33 -1.99
CA ARG A 48 3.04 33.73 -1.99
C ARG A 48 3.16 32.58 -0.98
N LEU A 49 2.64 32.75 0.24
CA LEU A 49 2.63 31.70 1.26
C LEU A 49 1.82 30.48 0.80
N ILE A 50 0.63 30.71 0.23
CA ILE A 50 -0.22 29.61 -0.27
C ILE A 50 0.48 28.88 -1.42
N ALA A 51 1.01 29.61 -2.41
CA ALA A 51 1.70 29.02 -3.55
C ALA A 51 2.92 28.20 -3.12
N ALA A 52 3.73 28.75 -2.21
CA ALA A 52 4.90 28.06 -1.67
C ALA A 52 4.51 26.82 -0.86
N GLY A 53 3.47 26.91 -0.01
CA GLY A 53 2.97 25.79 0.79
C GLY A 53 2.43 24.63 -0.06
N VAL A 54 1.59 24.94 -1.06
CA VAL A 54 1.02 23.93 -1.96
C VAL A 54 2.13 23.28 -2.81
N THR A 55 3.05 24.07 -3.33
CA THR A 55 4.14 23.54 -4.16
C THR A 55 5.13 22.73 -3.32
N GLY A 56 5.48 23.18 -2.11
CA GLY A 56 6.37 22.47 -1.21
C GLY A 56 5.82 21.12 -0.76
N THR A 57 4.51 21.04 -0.47
CA THR A 57 3.83 19.78 -0.14
C THR A 57 3.76 18.83 -1.33
N ALA A 58 3.46 19.33 -2.54
CA ALA A 58 3.44 18.53 -3.76
C ALA A 58 4.84 17.94 -4.08
N LEU A 59 5.89 18.76 -4.01
CA LEU A 59 7.27 18.33 -4.26
C LEU A 59 7.76 17.34 -3.19
N SER A 60 7.46 17.58 -1.91
CA SER A 60 7.79 16.66 -0.81
C SER A 60 7.14 15.28 -1.02
N SER A 61 5.88 15.26 -1.45
CA SER A 61 5.18 14.01 -1.76
C SER A 61 5.80 13.28 -2.95
N GLY A 62 6.20 14.02 -4.00
CA GLY A 62 6.92 13.47 -5.15
C GLY A 62 8.26 12.83 -4.77
N LEU A 63 9.03 13.48 -3.90
CA LEU A 63 10.30 12.94 -3.39
C LEU A 63 10.11 11.64 -2.62
N LEU A 64 9.03 11.52 -1.84
CA LEU A 64 8.69 10.26 -1.15
C LEU A 64 8.43 9.14 -2.16
N ILE A 65 7.60 9.40 -3.18
CA ILE A 65 7.27 8.40 -4.20
C ILE A 65 8.55 7.93 -4.90
N VAL A 66 9.44 8.86 -5.26
CA VAL A 66 10.73 8.54 -5.87
C VAL A 66 11.63 7.74 -4.92
N SER A 67 11.63 8.06 -3.62
CA SER A 67 12.40 7.31 -2.62
C SER A 67 11.90 5.86 -2.43
N LEU A 68 10.61 5.63 -2.68
CA LEU A 68 9.97 4.31 -2.57
C LEU A 68 10.04 3.49 -3.86
N SER A 69 10.29 4.13 -5.00
CA SER A 69 10.48 3.46 -6.29
C SER A 69 11.87 2.81 -6.33
N GLY A 70 12.00 1.68 -5.63
CA GLY A 70 13.24 1.01 -5.25
C GLY A 70 14.06 0.37 -6.36
N SER A 71 14.24 1.02 -7.51
CA SER A 71 15.13 0.52 -8.57
C SER A 71 16.59 0.92 -8.36
N ASN A 72 16.88 2.04 -7.67
CA ASN A 72 18.23 2.58 -7.57
C ASN A 72 18.69 2.79 -6.13
N LYS A 73 19.78 2.10 -5.75
CA LYS A 73 20.48 2.27 -4.46
C LYS A 73 21.03 3.69 -4.25
N LEU A 74 21.18 4.48 -5.32
CA LEU A 74 21.73 5.84 -5.28
C LEU A 74 20.71 6.91 -4.89
N THR A 75 19.40 6.63 -5.01
CA THR A 75 18.34 7.61 -4.77
C THR A 75 18.39 8.22 -3.36
N PRO A 76 18.54 7.44 -2.26
CA PRO A 76 18.60 8.00 -0.92
C PRO A 76 19.81 8.93 -0.72
N TYR A 77 20.96 8.60 -1.33
CA TYR A 77 22.17 9.42 -1.27
C TYR A 77 21.98 10.75 -2.00
N ALA A 78 21.36 10.73 -3.19
CA ALA A 78 21.06 11.94 -3.94
C ALA A 78 20.09 12.85 -3.17
N ILE A 79 19.03 12.28 -2.56
CA ILE A 79 18.09 13.04 -1.74
C ILE A 79 18.79 13.66 -0.54
N ALA A 80 19.60 12.90 0.19
CA ALA A 80 20.34 13.39 1.36
C ALA A 80 21.33 14.51 1.00
N PHE A 81 22.03 14.37 -0.12
CA PHE A 81 22.93 15.41 -0.61
C PHE A 81 22.19 16.69 -0.96
N MET A 82 21.06 16.57 -1.67
CA MET A 82 20.22 17.72 -2.02
C MET A 82 19.59 18.36 -0.77
N ASP A 83 19.18 17.58 0.24
CA ASP A 83 18.71 18.13 1.54
C ASP A 83 19.81 18.92 2.24
N GLY A 84 21.05 18.40 2.24
CA GLY A 84 22.20 19.09 2.79
C GLY A 84 22.43 20.44 2.11
N LEU A 85 22.46 20.47 0.78
CA LEU A 85 22.60 21.72 0.01
C LEU A 85 21.43 22.69 0.28
N MET A 86 20.21 22.18 0.34
CA MET A 86 19.02 22.97 0.63
C MET A 86 19.11 23.61 2.02
N LEU A 87 19.55 22.85 3.03
CA LEU A 87 19.73 23.36 4.39
C LEU A 87 20.85 24.40 4.48
N LEU A 88 21.95 24.23 3.73
CA LEU A 88 22.99 25.25 3.66
C LEU A 88 22.46 26.59 3.12
N MET A 89 21.53 26.54 2.16
CA MET A 89 20.84 27.74 1.66
C MET A 89 19.89 28.32 2.71
N VAL A 90 19.05 27.48 3.33
CA VAL A 90 18.07 27.91 4.35
C VAL A 90 18.74 28.53 5.58
N PHE A 91 19.90 28.03 5.99
CA PHE A 91 20.66 28.61 7.11
C PHE A 91 21.61 29.75 6.69
N ASP A 92 21.50 30.20 5.45
CA ASP A 92 22.25 31.32 4.88
C ASP A 92 23.77 31.22 5.13
N VAL A 93 24.30 30.00 5.04
CA VAL A 93 25.69 29.70 5.42
C VAL A 93 26.68 30.52 4.58
N PHE A 94 26.34 30.80 3.33
CA PHE A 94 27.19 31.52 2.38
C PHE A 94 27.31 33.01 2.65
N ASN A 95 26.34 33.63 3.33
CA ASN A 95 26.37 35.07 3.65
C ASN A 95 26.88 35.36 5.06
N SER A 96 27.29 34.33 5.82
CA SER A 96 27.80 34.51 7.18
C SER A 96 29.15 35.23 7.20
N GLN A 97 29.26 36.31 7.98
CA GLN A 97 30.49 37.11 8.09
C GLN A 97 31.58 36.44 8.93
N LEU A 98 31.20 35.54 9.85
CA LEU A 98 32.08 34.85 10.78
C LEU A 98 32.22 33.38 10.40
N LEU A 99 33.46 32.93 10.19
CA LEU A 99 33.77 31.53 9.87
C LEU A 99 33.25 30.54 10.95
N SER A 100 33.18 30.97 12.22
CA SER A 100 32.60 30.17 13.30
C SER A 100 31.13 29.85 13.07
N ASP A 101 30.39 30.79 12.50
CA ASP A 101 28.95 30.67 12.31
C ASP A 101 28.67 29.86 11.05
N ALA A 102 29.47 30.05 10.00
CA ALA A 102 29.49 29.18 8.83
C ALA A 102 29.68 27.71 9.21
N ILE A 103 30.69 27.41 10.04
CA ILE A 103 31.01 26.03 10.46
C ILE A 103 29.87 25.44 11.29
N LYS A 104 29.31 26.19 12.24
CA LYS A 104 28.19 25.72 13.08
C LYS A 104 26.96 25.41 12.25
N SER A 105 26.54 26.34 11.40
CA SER A 105 25.37 26.17 10.53
C SER A 105 25.59 25.08 9.50
N GLY A 106 26.80 24.97 8.94
CA GLY A 106 27.20 23.88 8.06
C GLY A 106 27.10 22.52 8.74
N PHE A 107 27.67 22.39 9.95
CA PHE A 107 27.59 21.15 10.73
C PHE A 107 26.13 20.75 11.03
N ILE A 108 25.30 21.69 11.48
CA ILE A 108 23.87 21.44 11.76
C ILE A 108 23.15 20.97 10.50
N SER A 109 23.44 21.59 9.35
CA SER A 109 22.85 21.23 8.05
C SER A 109 23.18 19.79 7.65
N PHE A 110 24.45 19.42 7.68
CA PHE A 110 24.89 18.06 7.34
C PHE A 110 24.41 17.02 8.35
N PHE A 111 24.38 17.35 9.64
CA PHE A 111 23.87 16.46 10.68
C PHE A 111 22.38 16.18 10.49
N MET A 112 21.57 17.20 10.21
CA MET A 112 20.15 17.04 9.92
C MET A 112 19.92 16.23 8.63
N ALA A 113 20.69 16.50 7.57
CA ALA A 113 20.62 15.73 6.34
C ALA A 113 21.01 14.26 6.56
N PHE A 114 21.99 13.99 7.43
CA PHE A 114 22.37 12.63 7.83
C PHE A 114 21.26 11.91 8.60
N ILE A 115 20.58 12.59 9.53
CA ILE A 115 19.41 12.01 10.21
C ILE A 115 18.32 11.68 9.18
N GLY A 116 18.05 12.60 8.24
CA GLY A 116 17.10 12.39 7.15
C GLY A 116 17.46 11.16 6.30
N TYR A 117 18.73 11.02 5.93
CA TYR A 117 19.25 9.85 5.22
C TYR A 117 19.00 8.53 5.97
N GLN A 118 19.30 8.50 7.27
CA GLN A 118 19.08 7.30 8.09
C GLN A 118 17.60 6.94 8.18
N LEU A 119 16.72 7.94 8.36
CA LEU A 119 15.28 7.73 8.37
C LEU A 119 14.76 7.17 7.03
N ILE A 120 15.19 7.74 5.90
CA ILE A 120 14.82 7.23 4.57
C ILE A 120 15.30 5.79 4.38
N THR A 121 16.53 5.50 4.77
CA THR A 121 17.12 4.16 4.59
C THR A 121 16.39 3.11 5.41
N VAL A 122 16.15 3.39 6.70
CA VAL A 122 15.38 2.50 7.58
C VAL A 122 13.95 2.33 7.08
N PHE A 123 13.32 3.41 6.59
CA PHE A 123 11.99 3.35 6.02
C PHE A 123 11.93 2.52 4.75
N ALA A 124 12.85 2.71 3.81
CA ALA A 124 12.91 1.94 2.57
C ALA A 124 13.05 0.44 2.87
N ALA A 125 13.95 0.07 3.79
CA ALA A 125 14.12 -1.30 4.22
C ALA A 125 12.83 -1.88 4.86
N LYS A 126 12.17 -1.11 5.74
CA LYS A 126 10.90 -1.53 6.38
C LYS A 126 9.74 -1.61 5.39
N TYR A 127 9.69 -0.73 4.40
CA TYR A 127 8.68 -0.73 3.35
C TYR A 127 8.84 -1.96 2.46
N GLU A 128 10.07 -2.29 2.07
CA GLU A 128 10.36 -3.50 1.30
C GLU A 128 10.01 -4.76 2.09
N GLN A 129 10.35 -4.81 3.38
CA GLN A 129 9.94 -5.89 4.28
C GLN A 129 8.41 -6.04 4.32
N SER A 130 7.67 -4.94 4.50
CA SER A 130 6.19 -4.94 4.50
C SER A 130 5.62 -5.44 3.17
N LYS A 131 6.17 -4.97 2.05
CA LYS A 131 5.77 -5.40 0.70
C LYS A 131 5.98 -6.90 0.50
N SER A 132 7.07 -7.46 1.02
CA SER A 132 7.32 -8.90 0.96
C SER A 132 6.33 -9.71 1.80
N GLY A 133 6.00 -9.23 3.01
CA GLY A 133 4.98 -9.84 3.87
C GLY A 133 3.59 -9.84 3.23
N ILE A 134 3.16 -8.71 2.64
CA ILE A 134 1.88 -8.63 1.92
C ILE A 134 1.86 -9.60 0.73
N LYS A 135 2.95 -9.68 -0.05
CA LYS A 135 3.05 -10.64 -1.16
C LYS A 135 2.91 -12.08 -0.68
N GLN A 136 3.51 -12.42 0.45
CA GLN A 136 3.38 -13.74 1.05
C GLN A 136 1.93 -14.03 1.46
N THR A 137 1.28 -13.12 2.19
CA THR A 137 -0.12 -13.28 2.58
C THR A 137 -1.05 -13.39 1.37
N VAL A 138 -0.81 -12.61 0.31
CA VAL A 138 -1.58 -12.73 -0.95
C VAL A 138 -1.36 -14.09 -1.60
N SER A 139 -0.13 -14.62 -1.58
CA SER A 139 0.14 -15.97 -2.10
C SER A 139 -0.57 -17.06 -1.29
N GLU A 140 -0.61 -16.94 0.04
CA GLU A 140 -1.33 -17.86 0.93
C GLU A 140 -2.84 -17.82 0.67
N ILE A 141 -3.43 -16.62 0.56
CA ILE A 141 -4.86 -16.44 0.22
C ILE A 141 -5.19 -17.01 -1.16
N ASN A 142 -4.30 -16.83 -2.15
CA ASN A 142 -4.50 -17.39 -3.49
C ASN A 142 -4.46 -18.92 -3.49
N ILE A 143 -3.58 -19.53 -2.69
CA ILE A 143 -3.53 -20.99 -2.51
C ILE A 143 -4.85 -21.46 -1.88
N GLU A 144 -5.27 -20.87 -0.76
CA GLU A 144 -6.53 -21.22 -0.09
C GLU A 144 -7.74 -21.07 -1.02
N TYR A 145 -7.77 -20.01 -1.83
CA TYR A 145 -8.81 -19.80 -2.83
C TYR A 145 -8.81 -20.91 -3.88
N SER A 146 -7.65 -21.31 -4.39
CA SER A 146 -7.53 -22.38 -5.39
C SER A 146 -7.99 -23.74 -4.86
N GLU A 147 -7.67 -24.06 -3.60
CA GLU A 147 -8.14 -25.27 -2.92
C GLU A 147 -9.66 -25.27 -2.77
N LYS A 148 -10.24 -24.15 -2.31
CA LYS A 148 -11.70 -23.99 -2.21
C LYS A 148 -12.40 -24.10 -3.56
N GLN A 149 -11.78 -23.57 -4.62
CA GLN A 149 -12.31 -23.66 -5.97
C GLN A 149 -12.32 -25.12 -6.47
N GLN A 150 -11.27 -25.88 -6.16
CA GLN A 150 -11.19 -27.31 -6.48
C GLN A 150 -12.25 -28.13 -5.73
N ILE A 151 -12.41 -27.90 -4.43
CA ILE A 151 -13.45 -28.56 -3.62
C ILE A 151 -14.84 -28.27 -4.18
N LEU A 152 -15.09 -27.03 -4.63
CA LEU A 152 -16.37 -26.65 -5.23
C LEU A 152 -16.59 -27.36 -6.56
N SER A 153 -15.56 -27.52 -7.41
CA SER A 153 -15.70 -28.29 -8.64
C SER A 153 -16.00 -29.77 -8.38
N ASP A 154 -15.34 -30.37 -7.38
CA ASP A 154 -15.52 -31.77 -7.03
C ASP A 154 -16.94 -32.02 -6.49
N LEU A 155 -17.41 -31.17 -5.57
CA LEU A 155 -18.80 -31.21 -5.06
C LEU A 155 -19.83 -31.00 -6.19
N LYS A 156 -19.55 -30.11 -7.13
CA LYS A 156 -20.44 -29.87 -8.27
C LYS A 156 -20.51 -31.09 -9.19
N GLN A 157 -19.40 -31.79 -9.37
CA GLN A 157 -19.36 -33.04 -10.12
C GLN A 157 -20.17 -34.13 -9.40
N GLU A 158 -19.94 -34.35 -8.11
CA GLU A 158 -20.68 -35.32 -7.29
C GLU A 158 -22.19 -35.05 -7.32
N LEU A 159 -22.59 -33.79 -7.15
CA LEU A 159 -23.99 -33.37 -7.22
C LEU A 159 -24.59 -33.60 -8.62
N SER A 160 -23.80 -33.45 -9.68
CA SER A 160 -24.23 -33.76 -11.04
C SER A 160 -24.44 -35.26 -11.26
N GLU A 161 -23.65 -36.12 -10.62
CA GLU A 161 -23.80 -37.57 -10.66
C GLU A 161 -25.05 -38.01 -9.91
N VAL A 162 -25.29 -37.48 -8.70
CA VAL A 162 -26.52 -37.73 -7.93
C VAL A 162 -27.76 -37.28 -8.72
N LYS A 163 -27.75 -36.06 -9.29
CA LYS A 163 -28.86 -35.54 -10.11
C LYS A 163 -29.19 -36.41 -11.32
N GLN A 164 -28.23 -37.13 -11.89
CA GLN A 164 -28.49 -38.05 -13.00
C GLN A 164 -29.30 -39.28 -12.61
N THR A 165 -29.42 -39.57 -11.31
CA THR A 165 -30.15 -40.71 -10.75
C THR A 165 -31.38 -40.33 -9.92
N THR A 166 -31.65 -39.03 -9.72
CA THR A 166 -32.78 -38.53 -8.93
C THR A 166 -33.92 -38.02 -9.82
N CYS A 167 -35.17 -38.35 -9.49
CA CYS A 167 -36.34 -37.86 -10.21
C CYS A 167 -36.63 -36.40 -9.87
N GLY A 168 -36.48 -35.48 -10.82
CA GLY A 168 -36.74 -34.05 -10.61
C GLY A 168 -38.21 -33.66 -10.31
N PHE A 169 -39.13 -34.61 -10.22
CA PHE A 169 -40.54 -34.37 -9.87
C PHE A 169 -40.94 -34.85 -8.48
N CYS A 170 -40.38 -35.98 -8.02
CA CYS A 170 -40.72 -36.57 -6.71
C CYS A 170 -39.49 -36.76 -5.80
N GLU A 171 -38.32 -36.31 -6.27
CA GLU A 171 -37.03 -36.31 -5.57
C GLU A 171 -36.52 -37.68 -5.09
N LYS A 172 -37.13 -38.78 -5.57
CA LYS A 172 -36.64 -40.13 -5.28
C LYS A 172 -35.35 -40.44 -6.06
N GLU A 173 -34.38 -41.02 -5.37
CA GLU A 173 -33.15 -41.57 -5.95
C GLU A 173 -33.35 -42.99 -6.49
N TYR A 174 -32.65 -43.32 -7.57
CA TYR A 174 -32.72 -44.61 -8.26
C TYR A 174 -31.32 -45.17 -8.50
N SER A 175 -31.15 -46.49 -8.41
CA SER A 175 -29.84 -47.15 -8.55
C SER A 175 -29.23 -47.09 -9.96
N SER A 176 -29.99 -46.68 -10.97
CA SER A 176 -29.50 -46.52 -12.35
C SER A 176 -30.32 -45.52 -13.14
N LYS A 177 -29.72 -44.93 -14.18
CA LYS A 177 -30.43 -44.07 -15.15
C LYS A 177 -31.63 -44.77 -15.79
N ASN A 178 -31.56 -46.08 -16.03
CA ASN A 178 -32.66 -46.85 -16.60
C ASN A 178 -33.83 -46.97 -15.62
N ALA A 179 -33.56 -47.23 -14.33
CA ALA A 179 -34.57 -47.25 -13.29
C ALA A 179 -35.22 -45.87 -13.11
N LEU A 180 -34.42 -44.80 -13.17
CA LEU A 180 -34.93 -43.43 -13.17
C LEU A 180 -35.84 -43.16 -14.37
N ASN A 181 -35.40 -43.46 -15.60
CA ASN A 181 -36.19 -43.22 -16.82
C ASN A 181 -37.51 -44.00 -16.81
N ALA A 182 -37.48 -45.26 -16.37
CA ALA A 182 -38.69 -46.07 -16.19
C ALA A 182 -39.62 -45.42 -15.16
N HIS A 183 -39.09 -44.92 -14.04
CA HIS A 183 -39.88 -44.21 -13.04
C HIS A 183 -40.45 -42.89 -13.56
N VAL A 184 -39.66 -42.03 -14.21
CA VAL A 184 -40.10 -40.71 -14.70
C VAL A 184 -41.32 -40.84 -15.63
N SER A 185 -41.36 -41.90 -16.46
CA SER A 185 -42.50 -42.21 -17.32
C SER A 185 -43.79 -42.54 -16.55
N ARG A 186 -43.68 -43.03 -15.31
CA ARG A 186 -44.81 -43.44 -14.44
C ARG A 186 -44.95 -42.61 -13.17
N CYS A 187 -44.15 -41.56 -13.01
CA CYS A 187 -44.12 -40.73 -11.81
C CYS A 187 -45.45 -40.00 -11.65
N LYS A 188 -46.07 -40.09 -10.46
CA LYS A 188 -47.36 -39.45 -10.15
C LYS A 188 -47.25 -37.92 -10.07
N GLU A 189 -46.09 -37.41 -9.66
CA GLU A 189 -45.81 -35.97 -9.59
C GLU A 189 -45.49 -35.36 -10.97
N ASN A 190 -45.23 -36.19 -11.98
CA ASN A 190 -44.91 -35.71 -13.33
C ASN A 190 -46.16 -35.07 -13.98
N PRO A 191 -46.11 -33.79 -14.37
CA PRO A 191 -47.25 -33.07 -14.96
C PRO A 191 -47.83 -33.75 -16.21
N LYS A 192 -47.00 -34.50 -16.97
CA LYS A 192 -47.47 -35.24 -18.16
C LYS A 192 -48.40 -36.40 -17.80
N ASN A 193 -48.25 -36.96 -16.61
CA ASN A 193 -49.05 -38.08 -16.09
C ASN A 193 -50.25 -37.60 -15.25
N LYS A 194 -50.32 -36.30 -14.92
CA LYS A 194 -51.43 -35.68 -14.18
C LYS A 194 -52.68 -35.37 -15.04
N LYS A 195 -52.77 -35.88 -16.27
CA LYS A 195 -53.95 -35.79 -17.16
C LYS A 195 -54.75 -37.10 -17.06
N VAL A 196 -56.05 -37.20 -16.82
CA VAL A 196 -57.18 -36.26 -16.69
C VAL A 196 -58.17 -36.97 -15.74
N ALA A 197 -58.43 -36.42 -14.56
CA ALA A 197 -59.66 -36.73 -13.81
C ALA A 197 -60.57 -35.52 -13.97
N ALA A 198 -61.21 -35.44 -15.14
CA ALA A 198 -62.35 -34.58 -15.41
C ALA A 198 -63.56 -35.51 -15.57
#